data_AF-A0A7W3VJI2-F1
#
_entry.id   AF-A0A7W3VJI2-F1
#
_cell.length_a   1.000
_cell.length_b   1.000
_cell.length_c   1.000
_cell.angle_alpha   90.00
_cell.angle_beta   90.00
_cell.angle_gamma   90.00
#
_symmetry.space_group_name_H-M   'P 1'
#
loop_
_entity.id
_entity.type
_entity.pdbx_description
1 polymer ?
#
loop_
_entity_poly.entity_id
_entity_poly.type
_entity_poly.pdbx_seq_one_letter_code
_entity_poly.pdbx_strand_id
1 'polypeptide(L)'
;MKLKMNLNFNIAKSKILNANTKLEVLNYNNWIEFIEKYHDYFVWNENTEEGQKILSNLENVPQNFKHRVLARLNKAVCFSKYNEFTQIYDVSVAFYEDLNWISIQFVNTPKIEDLKLFLEMANYLDALLLKDGKEIIDENVIKSLERAE
;
A
#
# COMPACT_ATOMS: atom_id res chain seq x y z
N MET A 1 -10.42 -18.75 -4.21
CA MET A 1 -10.32 -17.36 -4.70
C MET A 1 -9.65 -17.37 -6.08
N LYS A 2 -9.86 -16.36 -6.94
CA LYS A 2 -9.07 -16.16 -8.16
C LYS A 2 -8.55 -14.72 -8.16
N LEU A 3 -7.28 -14.53 -8.50
CA LEU A 3 -6.70 -13.19 -8.65
C LEU A 3 -7.21 -12.56 -9.96
N LYS A 4 -7.58 -11.29 -9.88
CA LYS A 4 -8.09 -10.50 -10.99
C LYS A 4 -7.62 -9.06 -10.84
N MET A 5 -7.64 -8.33 -11.95
CA MET A 5 -7.46 -6.88 -11.97
C MET A 5 -8.52 -6.18 -11.10
N ASN A 6 -8.17 -5.02 -10.55
CA ASN A 6 -9.03 -4.17 -9.71
C ASN A 6 -9.45 -4.77 -8.36
N LEU A 7 -8.72 -5.77 -7.85
CA LEU A 7 -8.87 -6.19 -6.46
C LEU A 7 -8.27 -5.14 -5.53
N ASN A 8 -9.02 -4.78 -4.49
CA ASN A 8 -8.52 -3.90 -3.45
C ASN A 8 -7.97 -4.74 -2.32
N PHE A 9 -6.74 -4.45 -1.90
CA PHE A 9 -6.14 -5.08 -0.73
C PHE A 9 -5.89 -4.04 0.34
N ASN A 10 -6.04 -4.46 1.60
CA ASN A 10 -5.79 -3.62 2.75
C ASN A 10 -4.99 -4.38 3.80
N ILE A 11 -4.16 -3.67 4.54
CA ILE A 11 -3.58 -4.18 5.79
C ILE A 11 -4.18 -3.39 6.94
N ALA A 12 -4.79 -4.09 7.89
CA ALA A 12 -5.50 -3.50 9.02
C ALA A 12 -5.55 -4.46 10.21
N LYS A 13 -5.69 -3.94 11.44
CA LYS A 13 -5.82 -4.75 12.66
C LYS A 13 -7.12 -5.58 12.71
N SER A 14 -8.15 -5.18 11.97
CA SER A 14 -9.42 -5.91 11.87
C SER A 14 -10.11 -5.64 10.53
N LYS A 15 -11.20 -6.37 10.25
CA LYS A 15 -11.96 -6.22 9.00
C LYS A 15 -12.57 -4.83 8.87
N ILE A 16 -12.54 -4.29 7.65
CA ILE A 16 -13.12 -3.00 7.29
C ILE A 16 -14.60 -3.22 6.91
N LEU A 17 -15.50 -2.89 7.84
CA LEU A 17 -16.94 -3.05 7.61
C LEU A 17 -17.52 -1.94 6.73
N ASN A 18 -17.01 -0.72 6.88
CA ASN A 18 -17.38 0.47 6.11
C ASN A 18 -16.25 1.53 6.17
N ALA A 19 -16.36 2.58 5.33
CA ALA A 19 -15.33 3.62 5.20
C ALA A 19 -15.06 4.43 6.47
N ASN A 20 -16.00 4.45 7.43
CA ASN A 20 -15.89 5.20 8.69
C ASN A 20 -15.53 4.29 9.88
N THR A 21 -15.11 3.05 9.62
CA THR A 21 -14.75 2.11 10.68
C THR A 21 -13.50 2.62 11.39
N LYS A 22 -13.60 2.95 12.67
CA LYS A 22 -12.43 3.31 13.48
C LYS A 22 -11.68 2.04 13.85
N LEU A 23 -10.54 1.81 13.20
CA LEU A 23 -9.69 0.66 13.44
C LEU A 23 -8.64 0.96 14.52
N GLU A 24 -8.11 -0.10 15.10
CA GLU A 24 -6.91 -0.01 15.94
C GLU A 24 -5.71 0.49 15.13
N VAL A 25 -4.87 1.28 15.79
CA VAL A 25 -3.78 2.03 15.16
C VAL A 25 -2.69 1.07 14.68
N LEU A 26 -2.27 1.24 13.42
CA LEU A 26 -1.05 0.63 12.90
C LEU A 26 0.17 1.44 13.33
N ASN A 27 1.25 0.76 13.67
CA ASN A 27 2.49 1.43 14.02
C ASN A 27 3.16 2.00 12.76
N TYR A 28 3.11 3.33 12.60
CA TYR A 28 3.67 4.03 11.45
C TYR A 28 5.20 3.89 11.33
N ASN A 29 5.93 3.82 12.46
CA ASN A 29 7.38 3.60 12.41
C ASN A 29 7.71 2.20 11.89
N ASN A 30 6.97 1.17 12.31
CA ASN A 30 7.14 -0.18 11.78
C ASN A 30 6.78 -0.24 10.28
N TRP A 31 5.80 0.54 9.82
CA TRP A 31 5.51 0.68 8.39
C TRP A 31 6.72 1.22 7.62
N ILE A 32 7.33 2.32 8.10
CA ILE A 32 8.54 2.88 7.50
C ILE A 32 9.66 1.84 7.51
N GLU A 33 9.92 1.20 8.65
CA GLU A 33 10.99 0.22 8.81
C GLU A 33 10.84 -0.95 7.82
N PHE A 34 9.61 -1.43 7.60
CA PHE A 34 9.35 -2.49 6.63
C PHE A 34 9.67 -2.03 5.20
N ILE A 35 9.22 -0.85 4.79
CA ILE A 35 9.48 -0.35 3.43
C ILE A 35 10.99 -0.11 3.20
N GLU A 36 11.70 0.44 4.19
CA GLU A 36 13.16 0.62 4.11
C GLU A 36 13.92 -0.71 4.05
N LYS A 37 13.46 -1.73 4.79
CA LYS A 37 13.99 -3.10 4.67
C LYS A 37 13.88 -3.64 3.24
N TYR A 38 12.84 -3.24 2.51
CA TYR A 38 12.56 -3.63 1.13
C TYR A 38 12.80 -2.50 0.11
N HIS A 39 13.79 -1.62 0.35
CA HIS A 39 14.10 -0.47 -0.51
C HIS A 39 14.48 -0.82 -1.95
N ASP A 40 15.00 -2.02 -2.20
CA ASP A 40 15.27 -2.50 -3.56
C ASP A 40 13.98 -2.78 -4.36
N TYR A 41 12.87 -3.01 -3.65
CA TYR A 41 11.56 -3.29 -4.24
C TYR A 41 10.67 -2.04 -4.27
N PHE A 42 10.70 -1.22 -3.22
CA PHE A 42 9.85 -0.04 -3.08
C PHE A 42 10.61 1.27 -3.31
N VAL A 43 9.96 2.21 -3.98
CA VAL A 43 10.38 3.61 -4.06
C VAL A 43 9.37 4.49 -3.36
N TRP A 44 9.84 5.31 -2.42
CA TRP A 44 9.00 6.32 -1.78
C TRP A 44 8.49 7.35 -2.79
N ASN A 45 7.25 7.81 -2.64
CA ASN A 45 6.65 8.78 -3.54
C ASN A 45 7.50 10.06 -3.64
N GLU A 46 7.99 10.57 -2.51
CA GLU A 46 8.91 11.71 -2.46
C GLU A 46 10.20 11.50 -3.23
N ASN A 47 10.63 10.26 -3.49
CA ASN A 47 11.84 9.95 -4.25
C ASN A 47 11.57 9.74 -5.75
N THR A 48 10.31 9.78 -6.19
CA THR A 48 9.95 9.74 -7.62
C THR A 48 10.10 11.12 -8.27
N GLU A 49 10.24 11.16 -9.60
CA GLU A 49 10.29 12.42 -10.35
C GLU A 49 9.04 13.29 -10.09
N GLU A 50 7.86 12.69 -10.10
CA GLU A 50 6.60 13.39 -9.82
C GLU A 50 6.55 13.91 -8.37
N GLY A 51 6.99 13.11 -7.40
CA GLY A 51 7.08 13.56 -6.01
C GLY A 51 8.02 14.75 -5.81
N GLN A 52 9.21 14.71 -6.42
CA GLN A 52 10.18 15.81 -6.40
C GLN A 52 9.66 17.06 -7.12
N LYS A 53 8.91 16.89 -8.21
CA LYS A 53 8.24 17.98 -8.91
C LYS A 53 7.14 18.62 -8.05
N ILE A 54 6.40 17.85 -7.27
CA ILE A 54 5.40 18.39 -6.33
C ILE A 54 6.09 19.14 -5.19
N LEU A 55 7.15 18.58 -4.60
CA LEU A 55 7.91 19.22 -3.52
C LEU A 55 8.54 20.55 -3.95
N SER A 56 9.15 20.61 -5.14
CA SER A 56 9.74 21.84 -5.67
C SER A 56 8.71 22.93 -5.99
N ASN A 57 7.44 22.56 -6.20
CA ASN A 57 6.34 23.49 -6.46
C ASN A 57 5.45 23.74 -5.24
N LEU A 58 5.88 23.34 -4.03
CA LEU A 58 5.06 23.44 -2.83
C LEU A 58 4.64 24.89 -2.52
N GLU A 59 5.46 25.88 -2.87
CA GLU A 59 5.11 27.30 -2.71
C GLU A 59 3.92 27.75 -3.56
N ASN A 60 3.68 27.08 -4.70
CA ASN A 60 2.55 27.34 -5.58
C ASN A 60 1.25 26.63 -5.13
N VAL A 61 1.35 25.72 -4.15
CA VAL A 61 0.18 25.05 -3.57
C VAL A 61 -0.50 25.99 -2.57
N PRO A 62 -1.81 26.24 -2.69
CA PRO A 62 -2.50 27.11 -1.73
C PRO A 62 -2.37 26.56 -0.31
N GLN A 63 -2.21 27.44 0.68
CA GLN A 63 -1.89 27.04 2.07
C GLN A 63 -2.85 26.00 2.65
N ASN A 64 -4.15 26.11 2.35
CA ASN A 64 -5.19 25.17 2.79
C ASN A 64 -5.08 23.76 2.15
N PHE A 65 -4.15 23.56 1.22
CA PHE A 65 -3.87 22.28 0.58
C PHE A 65 -2.45 21.77 0.85
N LYS A 66 -1.51 22.64 1.27
CA LYS A 66 -0.12 22.24 1.56
C LYS A 66 -0.03 21.08 2.56
N HIS A 67 -0.82 21.10 3.63
CA HIS A 67 -0.82 20.02 4.63
C HIS A 67 -1.19 18.65 4.03
N ARG A 68 -2.19 18.59 3.13
CA ARG A 68 -2.58 17.34 2.45
C ARG A 68 -1.51 16.84 1.49
N VAL A 69 -0.82 17.76 0.81
CA VAL A 69 0.29 17.42 -0.09
C VAL A 69 1.46 16.84 0.71
N LEU A 70 1.86 17.52 1.79
CA LEU A 70 2.95 17.08 2.66
C LEU A 70 2.65 15.74 3.34
N ALA A 71 1.40 15.52 3.78
CA ALA A 71 1.00 14.25 4.38
C ALA A 71 1.24 13.05 3.43
N ARG A 72 1.12 13.24 2.11
CA ARG A 72 1.38 12.19 1.11
C ARG A 72 2.85 12.04 0.70
N LEU A 73 3.69 13.01 1.03
CA LEU A 73 5.12 13.08 0.68
C LEU A 73 6.04 12.93 1.90
N ASN A 74 5.49 12.42 3.00
CA ASN A 74 6.21 12.10 4.21
C ASN A 74 6.07 10.60 4.46
N LYS A 75 6.73 9.76 3.63
CA LYS A 75 6.71 8.29 3.74
C LYS A 75 5.33 7.65 3.89
N ALA A 76 4.29 8.30 3.37
CA ALA A 76 2.93 7.80 3.44
C ALA A 76 2.56 6.95 2.22
N VAL A 77 3.25 7.14 1.09
CA VAL A 77 2.97 6.44 -0.17
C VAL A 77 4.28 5.94 -0.76
N CYS A 78 4.31 4.69 -1.20
CA CYS A 78 5.40 4.12 -1.98
C CYS A 78 4.86 3.33 -3.18
N PHE A 79 5.73 3.10 -4.15
CA PHE A 79 5.43 2.40 -5.39
C PHE A 79 6.41 1.27 -5.64
N SER A 80 6.05 0.33 -6.50
CA SER A 80 6.99 -0.68 -7.02
C SER A 80 6.61 -1.10 -8.43
N LYS A 81 7.53 -1.82 -9.09
CA LYS A 81 7.36 -2.36 -10.45
C LYS A 81 7.01 -1.28 -11.49
N TYR A 82 7.95 -0.37 -11.70
CA TYR A 82 7.83 0.63 -12.76
C TYR A 82 7.83 -0.04 -14.15
N ASN A 83 6.90 0.37 -15.01
CA ASN A 83 6.84 -0.06 -16.39
C ASN A 83 7.29 1.09 -17.31
N GLU A 84 8.45 0.91 -17.94
CA GLU A 84 9.05 1.91 -18.84
C GLU A 84 8.19 2.25 -20.07
N PHE A 85 7.40 1.28 -20.57
CA PHE A 85 6.57 1.49 -21.76
C PHE A 85 5.34 2.33 -21.45
N THR A 86 4.68 2.06 -20.32
CA THR A 86 3.47 2.80 -19.90
C THR A 86 3.78 3.99 -18.99
N GLN A 87 5.02 4.12 -18.52
CA GLN A 87 5.48 5.13 -17.56
C GLN A 87 4.66 5.19 -16.27
N ILE A 88 4.22 4.02 -15.79
CA ILE A 88 3.44 3.89 -14.55
C ILE A 88 3.98 2.77 -13.68
N TYR A 89 3.84 2.92 -12.37
CA TYR A 89 4.07 1.85 -11.41
C TYR A 89 2.88 0.90 -11.38
N ASP A 90 3.15 -0.41 -11.39
CA ASP A 90 2.11 -1.43 -11.29
C ASP A 90 1.50 -1.51 -9.88
N VAL A 91 2.27 -1.15 -8.85
CA VAL A 91 1.85 -1.27 -7.46
C VAL A 91 1.97 0.08 -6.75
N SER A 92 0.92 0.45 -6.04
CA SER A 92 0.89 1.60 -5.13
C SER A 92 0.46 1.15 -3.75
N VAL A 93 1.19 1.58 -2.72
CA VAL A 93 0.90 1.25 -1.33
C VAL A 93 0.85 2.54 -0.53
N ALA A 94 -0.23 2.75 0.22
CA ALA A 94 -0.48 3.99 0.95
C ALA A 94 -0.92 3.73 2.38
N PHE A 95 -0.21 4.31 3.34
CA PHE A 95 -0.56 4.34 4.75
C PHE A 95 -1.52 5.51 5.01
N TYR A 96 -2.73 5.20 5.49
CA TYR A 96 -3.74 6.20 5.85
C TYR A 96 -3.82 6.31 7.37
N GLU A 97 -3.09 7.26 7.94
CA GLU A 97 -3.01 7.47 9.40
C GLU A 97 -4.41 7.73 10.00
N ASP A 98 -5.23 8.57 9.35
CA ASP A 98 -6.59 8.89 9.83
C ASP A 98 -7.52 7.66 9.85
N LEU A 99 -7.28 6.66 9.01
CA LEU A 99 -8.10 5.46 8.85
C LEU A 99 -7.49 4.23 9.53
N ASN A 100 -6.25 4.33 10.00
CA ASN A 100 -5.47 3.24 10.60
C ASN A 100 -5.40 1.98 9.72
N TRP A 101 -5.25 2.15 8.41
CA TRP A 101 -4.98 1.04 7.50
C TRP A 101 -3.95 1.40 6.44
N ILE A 102 -3.45 0.38 5.76
CA ILE A 102 -2.69 0.52 4.52
C ILE A 102 -3.57 0.03 3.38
N SER A 103 -3.59 0.77 2.26
CA SER A 103 -4.20 0.31 1.02
C SER A 103 -3.13 -0.11 0.03
N ILE A 104 -3.37 -1.22 -0.66
CA ILE A 104 -2.51 -1.74 -1.71
C ILE A 104 -3.35 -1.82 -2.99
N GLN A 105 -2.87 -1.19 -4.05
CA GLN A 105 -3.51 -1.13 -5.36
C GLN A 105 -2.58 -1.70 -6.41
N PHE A 106 -3.15 -2.51 -7.31
CA PHE A 106 -2.47 -3.06 -8.46
C PHE A 106 -3.12 -2.54 -9.75
N VAL A 107 -2.31 -2.09 -10.69
CA VAL A 107 -2.78 -1.76 -12.04
C VAL A 107 -3.12 -3.03 -12.80
N ASN A 108 -2.25 -4.04 -12.75
CA ASN A 108 -2.47 -5.35 -13.35
C ASN A 108 -2.97 -6.37 -12.32
N THR A 109 -3.23 -7.61 -12.78
CA THR A 109 -3.56 -8.70 -11.85
C THR A 109 -2.36 -8.99 -10.94
N PRO A 110 -2.54 -8.98 -9.60
CA PRO A 110 -1.45 -9.29 -8.66
C PRO A 110 -0.94 -10.71 -8.85
N LYS A 111 0.35 -10.92 -8.61
CA LYS A 111 0.98 -12.25 -8.57
C LYS A 111 0.93 -12.84 -7.17
N ILE A 112 1.13 -14.15 -7.07
CA ILE A 112 1.20 -14.83 -5.78
C ILE A 112 2.35 -14.30 -4.92
N GLU A 113 3.49 -13.98 -5.53
CA GLU A 113 4.65 -13.40 -4.84
C GLU A 113 4.33 -12.05 -4.20
N ASP A 114 3.45 -11.25 -4.83
CA ASP A 114 3.01 -9.98 -4.26
C ASP A 114 2.22 -10.21 -2.97
N LEU A 115 1.31 -11.18 -2.99
CA LEU A 115 0.52 -11.52 -1.81
C LEU A 115 1.39 -12.08 -0.68
N LYS A 116 2.44 -12.83 -1.00
CA LYS A 116 3.41 -13.31 0.01
C LYS A 116 4.12 -12.14 0.67
N LEU A 117 4.62 -11.18 -0.10
CA LEU A 117 5.28 -9.98 0.43
C LEU A 117 4.33 -9.15 1.31
N PHE A 118 3.09 -8.93 0.86
CA PHE A 118 2.12 -8.16 1.62
C PHE A 118 1.58 -8.91 2.85
N LEU A 119 1.57 -10.24 2.83
CA LEU A 119 1.29 -11.04 4.02
C LEU A 119 2.42 -10.93 5.04
N GLU A 120 3.68 -10.95 4.58
CA GLU A 120 4.84 -10.70 5.47
C GLU A 120 4.74 -9.31 6.11
N MET A 121 4.41 -8.28 5.32
CA MET A 121 4.18 -6.93 5.83
C MET A 121 3.07 -6.89 6.87
N ALA A 122 1.93 -7.51 6.59
CA ALA A 122 0.81 -7.58 7.54
C ALA A 122 1.24 -8.24 8.86
N ASN A 123 1.94 -9.37 8.79
CA ASN A 123 2.44 -10.07 9.97
C ASN A 123 3.44 -9.23 10.77
N TYR A 124 4.37 -8.54 10.09
CA TYR A 124 5.34 -7.65 10.75
C TYR A 124 4.66 -6.49 11.50
N LEU A 125 3.53 -6.01 10.97
CA LEU A 125 2.70 -4.98 11.59
C LEU A 125 1.68 -5.53 12.60
N ASP A 126 1.70 -6.84 12.87
CA ASP A 126 0.72 -7.55 13.70
C ASP A 126 -0.72 -7.30 13.22
N ALA A 127 -0.94 -7.38 11.91
CA ALA A 127 -2.17 -7.01 11.22
C ALA A 127 -2.65 -8.10 10.26
N LEU A 128 -3.84 -7.91 9.70
CA LEU A 128 -4.45 -8.80 8.70
C LEU A 128 -4.19 -8.26 7.29
N LEU A 129 -3.83 -9.14 6.36
CA LEU A 129 -3.98 -8.87 4.94
C LEU A 129 -5.42 -9.18 4.52
N LEU A 130 -6.10 -8.19 3.94
CA LEU A 130 -7.52 -8.26 3.61
C LEU A 130 -7.73 -8.03 2.11
N LYS A 131 -8.59 -8.83 1.49
CA LYS A 131 -9.20 -8.52 0.19
C LYS A 131 -10.55 -7.86 0.39
N ASP A 132 -10.75 -6.76 -0.33
CA ASP A 132 -11.96 -5.91 -0.29
C ASP A 132 -12.35 -5.51 1.14
N GLY A 133 -11.35 -5.41 2.03
CA GLY A 133 -11.52 -5.13 3.46
C GLY A 133 -12.18 -6.24 4.30
N LYS A 134 -12.54 -7.39 3.72
CA LYS A 134 -13.41 -8.39 4.36
C LYS A 134 -12.83 -9.79 4.44
N GLU A 135 -12.27 -10.26 3.34
CA GLU A 135 -11.71 -11.61 3.23
C GLU A 135 -10.27 -11.60 3.74
N ILE A 136 -9.97 -12.39 4.77
CA ILE A 136 -8.61 -12.53 5.29
C ILE A 136 -7.81 -13.40 4.32
N ILE A 137 -6.65 -12.91 3.90
CA ILE A 137 -5.68 -13.66 3.12
C ILE A 137 -4.59 -14.12 4.08
N ASP A 138 -4.55 -15.42 4.34
CA ASP A 138 -3.50 -16.08 5.12
C ASP A 138 -2.69 -17.03 4.22
N GLU A 139 -1.76 -17.76 4.83
CA GLU A 139 -0.96 -18.75 4.11
C GLU A 139 -1.80 -19.83 3.43
N ASN A 140 -2.94 -20.24 4.01
CA ASN A 140 -3.77 -21.30 3.45
C ASN A 140 -4.49 -20.80 2.20
N VAL A 141 -4.96 -19.55 2.21
CA VAL A 141 -5.52 -18.88 1.02
C VAL A 141 -4.47 -18.79 -0.08
N ILE A 142 -3.24 -18.37 0.23
CA ILE A 142 -2.13 -18.30 -0.74
C ILE A 142 -1.81 -19.68 -1.31
N LYS A 143 -1.62 -20.71 -0.46
CA LYS A 143 -1.37 -22.10 -0.90
C LYS A 143 -2.50 -22.65 -1.79
N SER A 144 -3.73 -22.22 -1.54
CA SER A 144 -4.88 -22.63 -2.36
C SER A 144 -4.89 -21.95 -3.73
N LEU A 145 -4.36 -20.73 -3.85
CA LEU A 145 -4.19 -20.04 -5.13
C LEU A 145 -3.09 -20.69 -5.97
N GLU A 146 -1.97 -21.04 -5.35
CA GLU A 146 -0.84 -21.72 -6.02
C GLU A 146 -1.25 -23.04 -6.67
N ARG A 147 -2.18 -23.78 -6.06
CA ARG A 147 -2.69 -25.05 -6.60
C ARG A 147 -3.72 -24.85 -7.72
N ALA A 148 -4.23 -23.64 -7.89
CA ALA A 148 -5.29 -23.32 -8.84
C ALA A 148 -4.77 -22.62 -10.11
N GLU A 149 -3.48 -22.27 -10.15
CA GLU A 149 -2.73 -21.87 -11.35
C GLU A 149 -2.29 -23.11 -12.15
#